data_AF-A0A0A1VA99-F1
#
_entry.id   AF-A0A0A1VA99-F1
#
_cell.length_a   1.000
_cell.length_b   1.000
_cell.length_c   1.000
_cell.angle_alpha   90.00
_cell.angle_beta   90.00
_cell.angle_gamma   90.00
#
_symmetry.space_group_name_H-M   'P 1'
#
loop_
_entity.id
_entity.type
_entity.pdbx_description
1 polymer ?
#
loop_
_entity_poly.entity_id
_entity_poly.type
_entity_poly.pdbx_seq_one_letter_code
_entity_poly.pdbx_strand_id
1 'polypeptide(L)'
;MAVEYFQEKLNKWRYSPVAGSPDEEGGNATVKPKASFVPVYAGLTIISLITVTVSLVHLLSGTGTTTTFPPCKNPAVRREWRSLTSSEKQNFTQAVICLASIPSTWQPNGTIYDDFAILHGGIGSWCHRSASFLPWHRYTLVVFEKALREHCGFTGQVPYWDWTLDWMNLANSSIFNSVDGFGGDGDRTGQEVVGGGRCVIDGPFAGLQPILYNHTYVRHCIARGFRDGDQAGRISGEYYRPESIGGILRKQSYVELVREVEIYLHNPLHQGVNGDFLAMTAANDPLFYVHHAQLDRLWWRWQQESPDIRLKEYHGKHMYNSTGNATLDDILMYGGFAEDIPVSRVMDTKGGFLCYTY
;
A
#
# COMPACT_ATOMS: atom_id res chain seq x y z
N MET A 1 -5.63 -18.27 13.94
CA MET A 1 -5.95 -18.67 12.56
C MET A 1 -5.41 -17.69 11.52
N ALA A 2 -5.93 -16.47 11.36
CA ALA A 2 -5.44 -15.53 10.33
C ALA A 2 -3.92 -15.22 10.44
N VAL A 3 -3.46 -14.80 11.62
CA VAL A 3 -2.03 -14.50 11.88
C VAL A 3 -1.12 -15.71 11.61
N GLU A 4 -1.57 -16.91 11.95
CA GLU A 4 -0.79 -18.15 11.73
C GLU A 4 -0.75 -18.53 10.24
N TYR A 5 -1.84 -18.36 9.49
CA TYR A 5 -1.87 -18.57 8.04
C TYR A 5 -0.92 -17.61 7.31
N PHE A 6 -0.90 -16.33 7.72
CA PHE A 6 0.03 -15.34 7.17
C PHE A 6 1.49 -15.61 7.60
N GLN A 7 1.74 -16.01 8.85
CA GLN A 7 3.06 -16.44 9.28
C GLN A 7 3.53 -17.69 8.53
N GLU A 8 2.67 -18.67 8.22
CA GLU A 8 3.02 -19.84 7.43
C GLU A 8 3.43 -19.46 6.00
N LYS A 9 2.70 -18.54 5.36
CA LYS A 9 3.03 -18.01 4.02
C LYS A 9 4.34 -17.21 4.01
N LEU A 10 4.56 -16.35 5.02
CA LEU A 10 5.82 -15.59 5.18
C LEU A 10 7.01 -16.51 5.50
N ASN A 11 6.81 -17.55 6.33
CA ASN A 11 7.85 -18.50 6.69
C ASN A 11 8.27 -19.39 5.50
N LYS A 12 7.35 -19.73 4.59
CA LYS A 12 7.66 -20.41 3.33
C LYS A 12 8.58 -19.58 2.42
N TRP A 13 8.59 -18.25 2.54
CA TRP A 13 9.49 -17.38 1.77
C TRP A 13 10.91 -17.29 2.36
N ARG A 14 11.07 -17.47 3.68
CA ARG A 14 12.40 -17.49 4.35
C ARG A 14 13.31 -18.67 3.95
N TYR A 15 12.77 -19.67 3.24
CA TYR A 15 13.46 -20.92 2.90
C TYR A 15 13.40 -21.26 1.40
N SER A 16 13.63 -20.27 0.53
CA SER A 16 13.92 -20.54 -0.88
C SER A 16 15.44 -20.55 -1.10
N PRO A 17 16.08 -21.71 -1.43
CA PRO A 17 17.53 -21.80 -1.52
C PRO A 17 18.04 -21.23 -2.85
N VAL A 18 18.78 -20.12 -2.78
CA VAL A 18 19.62 -19.67 -3.89
C VAL A 18 20.86 -20.57 -3.95
N ALA A 19 21.16 -21.11 -5.14
CA ALA A 19 22.35 -21.93 -5.36
C ALA A 19 23.64 -21.11 -5.14
N GLY A 20 24.59 -21.65 -4.40
CA GLY A 20 25.71 -20.89 -3.83
C GLY A 20 27.10 -21.16 -4.42
N SER A 21 28.11 -20.60 -3.74
CA SER A 21 29.55 -20.89 -3.86
C SER A 21 30.23 -20.53 -2.51
N PRO A 22 31.46 -21.00 -2.20
CA PRO A 22 31.71 -21.66 -0.91
C PRO A 22 32.67 -20.94 0.08
N ASP A 23 33.07 -21.71 1.11
CA ASP A 23 34.15 -21.50 2.11
C ASP A 23 33.73 -20.68 3.37
N GLU A 24 34.11 -21.00 4.62
CA GLU A 24 35.18 -21.87 5.17
C GLU A 24 34.76 -22.80 6.35
N GLU A 25 35.46 -23.95 6.43
CA GLU A 25 35.93 -24.79 7.57
C GLU A 25 35.16 -25.12 8.89
N GLY A 26 35.35 -26.39 9.34
CA GLY A 26 35.13 -26.90 10.71
C GLY A 26 34.23 -28.15 10.80
N GLY A 27 34.67 -29.38 10.45
CA GLY A 27 35.35 -30.32 11.37
C GLY A 27 34.37 -31.03 12.35
N ASN A 28 34.30 -32.37 12.52
CA ASN A 28 35.18 -33.49 12.16
C ASN A 28 34.43 -34.85 12.33
N ALA A 29 35.05 -35.99 11.94
CA ALA A 29 34.72 -37.41 12.24
C ALA A 29 33.49 -38.07 11.52
N THR A 30 33.51 -39.34 11.04
CA THR A 30 34.59 -40.35 10.90
C THR A 30 34.22 -41.48 9.90
N VAL A 31 35.15 -41.84 9.00
CA VAL A 31 35.55 -43.20 8.51
C VAL A 31 34.54 -44.16 7.80
N LYS A 32 34.97 -44.66 6.62
CA LYS A 32 34.36 -45.71 5.76
C LYS A 32 34.75 -47.14 6.19
N PRO A 33 34.24 -48.22 5.52
CA PRO A 33 35.12 -48.86 4.51
C PRO A 33 34.45 -49.57 3.29
N LYS A 34 35.16 -49.50 2.15
CA LYS A 34 35.47 -50.53 1.12
C LYS A 34 34.34 -51.45 0.58
N ALA A 35 33.97 -51.48 -0.70
CA ALA A 35 34.71 -51.74 -1.97
C ALA A 35 34.84 -53.23 -2.37
N SER A 36 34.42 -53.56 -3.61
CA SER A 36 34.68 -54.81 -4.35
C SER A 36 34.57 -54.56 -5.87
N PHE A 37 35.14 -55.44 -6.71
CA PHE A 37 35.66 -55.09 -8.06
C PHE A 37 35.53 -56.27 -9.06
N VAL A 38 35.02 -56.03 -10.30
CA VAL A 38 35.29 -56.80 -11.57
C VAL A 38 34.79 -58.29 -11.58
N PRO A 39 34.62 -59.08 -12.70
CA PRO A 39 34.95 -58.99 -14.15
C PRO A 39 33.72 -59.04 -15.13
N VAL A 40 33.76 -59.25 -16.49
CA VAL A 40 34.62 -58.87 -17.66
C VAL A 40 33.93 -59.31 -19.00
N TYR A 41 33.77 -58.41 -20.00
CA TYR A 41 33.59 -58.60 -21.47
C TYR A 41 32.46 -59.54 -22.01
N ALA A 42 31.80 -59.33 -23.16
CA ALA A 42 32.26 -58.90 -24.49
C ALA A 42 31.09 -58.53 -25.44
N GLY A 43 31.39 -57.86 -26.56
CA GLY A 43 30.70 -58.14 -27.84
C GLY A 43 29.94 -57.01 -28.55
N LEU A 44 30.41 -56.74 -29.78
CA LEU A 44 29.68 -56.23 -30.96
C LEU A 44 29.32 -54.73 -31.08
N THR A 45 29.92 -54.16 -32.14
CA THR A 45 29.80 -52.80 -32.66
C THR A 45 28.54 -52.59 -33.51
N ILE A 46 27.84 -51.47 -33.30
CA ILE A 46 27.08 -50.79 -34.36
C ILE A 46 27.43 -49.30 -34.30
N ILE A 47 28.03 -48.78 -35.37
CA ILE A 47 28.34 -47.36 -35.52
C ILE A 47 27.06 -46.65 -35.97
N SER A 48 26.48 -45.83 -35.09
CA SER A 48 25.41 -44.90 -35.46
C SER A 48 26.00 -43.49 -35.55
N LEU A 49 25.90 -42.85 -36.72
CA LEU A 49 26.28 -41.45 -36.89
C LEU A 49 25.27 -40.54 -36.20
N ILE A 50 25.57 -40.16 -34.96
CA ILE A 50 24.89 -39.02 -34.31
C ILE A 50 25.64 -37.75 -34.71
N THR A 51 25.05 -36.98 -35.61
CA THR A 51 25.52 -35.64 -35.96
C THR A 51 25.38 -34.70 -34.75
N VAL A 52 26.50 -34.37 -34.10
CA VAL A 52 26.51 -33.35 -33.05
C VAL A 52 26.38 -31.97 -33.70
N THR A 53 25.15 -31.46 -33.79
CA THR A 53 24.90 -30.05 -34.07
C THR A 53 25.33 -29.23 -32.86
N VAL A 54 26.48 -28.55 -32.94
CA VAL A 54 26.87 -27.56 -31.95
C VAL A 54 25.95 -26.34 -32.09
N SER A 55 24.84 -26.36 -31.37
CA SER A 55 23.98 -25.19 -31.22
C SER A 55 24.76 -24.11 -30.46
N LEU A 56 25.19 -23.08 -31.18
CA LEU A 56 25.83 -21.90 -30.62
C LEU A 56 24.82 -21.17 -29.74
N VAL A 57 24.82 -21.46 -28.43
CA VAL A 57 24.06 -20.69 -27.45
C VAL A 57 24.73 -19.33 -27.34
N HIS A 58 24.25 -18.36 -28.12
CA HIS A 58 24.50 -16.97 -27.79
C HIS A 58 23.87 -16.71 -26.42
N LEU A 59 24.73 -16.44 -25.43
CA LEU A 59 24.32 -15.68 -24.25
C LEU A 59 23.86 -14.30 -24.76
N LEU A 60 22.56 -14.18 -25.04
CA LEU A 60 21.91 -12.89 -25.03
C LEU A 60 21.96 -12.41 -23.58
N SER A 61 22.90 -11.51 -23.30
CA SER A 61 22.89 -10.71 -22.09
C SER A 61 21.50 -10.11 -21.95
N GLY A 62 20.76 -10.55 -20.94
CA GLY A 62 19.41 -10.08 -20.69
C GLY A 62 19.44 -8.61 -20.31
N THR A 63 19.36 -7.73 -21.32
CA THR A 63 19.01 -6.33 -21.10
C THR A 63 17.61 -6.32 -20.50
N GLY A 64 17.50 -6.01 -19.22
CA GLY A 64 16.22 -5.98 -18.52
C GLY A 64 15.22 -5.11 -19.28
N THR A 65 14.27 -5.74 -19.95
CA THR A 65 13.23 -5.04 -20.70
C THR A 65 12.30 -4.40 -19.69
N THR A 66 12.48 -3.10 -19.44
CA THR A 66 11.57 -2.33 -18.61
C THR A 66 10.15 -2.49 -19.14
N THR A 67 9.27 -3.10 -18.34
CA THR A 67 7.90 -3.45 -18.72
C THR A 67 7.08 -2.17 -18.93
N THR A 68 7.10 -1.64 -20.15
CA THR A 68 6.35 -0.45 -20.52
C THR A 68 4.93 -0.85 -20.90
N PHE A 69 3.99 -0.57 -20.01
CA PHE A 69 2.57 -0.78 -20.29
C PHE A 69 2.08 0.25 -21.32
N PRO A 70 1.21 -0.13 -22.26
CA PRO A 70 0.66 0.82 -23.22
C PRO A 70 -0.13 1.91 -22.47
N PRO A 71 -0.02 3.19 -22.89
CA PRO A 71 -0.80 4.25 -22.29
C PRO A 71 -2.30 4.01 -22.55
N CYS A 72 -3.10 4.16 -21.52
CA CYS A 72 -4.53 3.95 -21.62
C CYS A 72 -5.22 5.07 -22.41
N LYS A 73 -6.42 4.78 -22.93
CA LYS A 73 -7.25 5.76 -23.64
C LYS A 73 -8.24 6.39 -22.65
N ASN A 74 -8.26 7.72 -22.61
CA ASN A 74 -9.15 8.52 -21.75
C ASN A 74 -8.98 8.22 -20.24
N PRO A 75 -7.82 8.56 -19.63
CA PRO A 75 -7.62 8.37 -18.20
C PRO A 75 -8.66 9.14 -17.38
N ALA A 76 -9.20 8.49 -16.35
CA ALA A 76 -10.10 9.13 -15.40
C ALA A 76 -9.37 10.19 -14.57
N VAL A 77 -10.08 11.20 -14.05
CA VAL A 77 -9.47 12.28 -13.26
C VAL A 77 -9.84 12.12 -11.79
N ARG A 78 -8.84 11.88 -10.93
CA ARG A 78 -9.00 11.98 -9.47
C ARG A 78 -9.00 13.46 -9.08
N ARG A 79 -10.11 13.94 -8.53
CA ARG A 79 -10.36 15.38 -8.30
C ARG A 79 -10.24 15.76 -6.82
N GLU A 80 -9.96 17.03 -6.56
CA GLU A 80 -9.91 17.58 -5.20
C GLU A 80 -11.33 17.64 -4.60
N TRP A 81 -11.49 17.30 -3.32
CA TRP A 81 -12.80 17.19 -2.66
C TRP A 81 -13.73 18.39 -2.85
N ARG A 82 -13.23 19.64 -2.75
CA ARG A 82 -14.04 20.86 -2.91
C ARG A 82 -14.45 21.13 -4.35
N SER A 83 -13.77 20.54 -5.32
CA SER A 83 -14.16 20.64 -6.72
C SER A 83 -15.34 19.73 -7.07
N LEU A 84 -15.61 18.70 -6.25
CA LEU A 84 -16.76 17.81 -6.44
C LEU A 84 -18.07 18.54 -6.13
N THR A 85 -19.07 18.26 -6.96
CA THR A 85 -20.47 18.60 -6.69
C THR A 85 -21.01 17.81 -5.48
N SER A 86 -22.05 18.31 -4.82
CA SER A 86 -22.67 17.62 -3.68
C SER A 86 -23.14 16.21 -4.02
N SER A 87 -23.58 15.96 -5.26
CA SER A 87 -23.96 14.62 -5.75
C SER A 87 -22.77 13.69 -5.96
N GLU A 88 -21.62 14.19 -6.45
CA GLU A 88 -20.38 13.41 -6.53
C GLU A 88 -19.85 13.04 -5.14
N LYS A 89 -19.85 14.00 -4.20
CA LYS A 89 -19.50 13.77 -2.79
C LYS A 89 -20.42 12.71 -2.16
N GLN A 90 -21.73 12.84 -2.36
CA GLN A 90 -22.72 11.89 -1.86
C GLN A 90 -22.56 10.50 -2.49
N ASN A 91 -22.24 10.40 -3.79
CA ASN A 91 -21.98 9.12 -4.46
C ASN A 91 -20.78 8.39 -3.82
N PHE A 92 -19.72 9.13 -3.47
CA PHE A 92 -18.58 8.57 -2.73
C PHE A 92 -18.96 8.13 -1.31
N THR A 93 -19.56 9.02 -0.50
CA THR A 93 -19.84 8.70 0.91
C THR A 93 -20.86 7.57 1.06
N GLN A 94 -21.90 7.53 0.22
CA GLN A 94 -22.86 6.42 0.20
C GLN A 94 -22.23 5.10 -0.26
N ALA A 95 -21.30 5.12 -1.23
CA ALA A 95 -20.62 3.90 -1.64
C ALA A 95 -19.74 3.33 -0.50
N VAL A 96 -19.07 4.18 0.27
CA VAL A 96 -18.27 3.75 1.43
C VAL A 96 -19.17 3.17 2.53
N ILE A 97 -20.29 3.83 2.86
CA ILE A 97 -21.28 3.34 3.83
C ILE A 97 -21.87 1.99 3.38
N CYS A 98 -22.19 1.86 2.08
CA CYS A 98 -22.62 0.59 1.50
C CYS A 98 -21.55 -0.50 1.67
N LEU A 99 -20.26 -0.22 1.38
CA LEU A 99 -19.20 -1.21 1.51
C LEU A 99 -19.02 -1.68 2.96
N ALA A 100 -19.23 -0.79 3.92
CA ALA A 100 -19.32 -1.06 5.36
C ALA A 100 -20.64 -1.73 5.82
N SER A 101 -21.44 -2.25 4.88
CA SER A 101 -22.58 -3.12 5.13
C SER A 101 -22.51 -4.46 4.38
N ILE A 102 -21.60 -4.59 3.41
CA ILE A 102 -21.41 -5.84 2.67
C ILE A 102 -20.62 -6.81 3.55
N PRO A 103 -21.13 -8.03 3.83
CA PRO A 103 -20.41 -9.00 4.65
C PRO A 103 -19.02 -9.33 4.10
N SER A 104 -18.04 -9.39 4.99
CA SER A 104 -16.68 -9.82 4.69
C SER A 104 -16.65 -11.27 4.20
N THR A 105 -15.73 -11.58 3.28
CA THR A 105 -15.39 -12.96 2.91
C THR A 105 -14.13 -13.47 3.62
N TRP A 106 -13.45 -12.58 4.36
CA TRP A 106 -12.18 -12.79 5.03
C TRP A 106 -12.31 -12.95 6.55
N GLN A 107 -13.34 -12.36 7.16
CA GLN A 107 -13.56 -12.29 8.59
C GLN A 107 -15.01 -12.62 8.98
N PRO A 108 -15.23 -13.46 10.00
CA PRO A 108 -16.56 -13.64 10.56
C PRO A 108 -17.03 -12.35 11.24
N ASN A 109 -18.28 -11.94 10.99
CA ASN A 109 -18.94 -10.77 11.58
C ASN A 109 -18.32 -9.39 11.23
N GLY A 110 -17.45 -9.34 10.22
CA GLY A 110 -16.93 -8.11 9.61
C GLY A 110 -17.55 -7.79 8.26
N THR A 111 -17.11 -6.68 7.67
CA THR A 111 -17.53 -6.19 6.36
C THR A 111 -16.35 -6.12 5.38
N ILE A 112 -16.61 -5.99 4.08
CA ILE A 112 -15.54 -5.78 3.09
C ILE A 112 -14.75 -4.49 3.42
N TYR A 113 -15.40 -3.49 4.03
CA TYR A 113 -14.71 -2.29 4.50
C TYR A 113 -13.76 -2.57 5.68
N ASP A 114 -14.16 -3.38 6.67
CA ASP A 114 -13.26 -3.82 7.76
C ASP A 114 -12.03 -4.58 7.22
N ASP A 115 -12.19 -5.34 6.13
CA ASP A 115 -11.10 -6.11 5.52
C ASP A 115 -9.96 -5.20 5.01
N PHE A 116 -10.24 -3.96 4.56
CA PHE A 116 -9.20 -3.00 4.19
C PHE A 116 -8.37 -2.55 5.39
N ALA A 117 -9.01 -2.30 6.54
CA ALA A 117 -8.31 -1.95 7.77
C ALA A 117 -7.45 -3.11 8.29
N ILE A 118 -7.92 -4.35 8.11
CA ILE A 118 -7.20 -5.57 8.47
C ILE A 118 -6.03 -5.84 7.52
N LEU A 119 -6.22 -5.62 6.22
CA LEU A 119 -5.16 -5.69 5.22
C LEU A 119 -4.05 -4.68 5.53
N HIS A 120 -4.41 -3.43 5.82
CA HIS A 120 -3.47 -2.37 6.19
C HIS A 120 -2.75 -2.67 7.51
N GLY A 121 -3.49 -3.08 8.53
CA GLY A 121 -2.94 -3.47 9.84
C GLY A 121 -2.06 -4.72 9.82
N GLY A 122 -2.32 -5.63 8.87
CA GLY A 122 -1.55 -6.85 8.64
C GLY A 122 -0.42 -6.65 7.64
N ILE A 123 -0.73 -6.78 6.35
CA ILE A 123 0.27 -6.77 5.26
C ILE A 123 0.82 -5.36 5.02
N GLY A 124 -0.04 -4.33 5.01
CA GLY A 124 0.37 -2.93 4.78
C GLY A 124 1.38 -2.41 5.81
N SER A 125 1.38 -2.96 7.02
CA SER A 125 2.38 -2.63 8.06
C SER A 125 3.83 -2.89 7.64
N TRP A 126 4.08 -3.85 6.74
CA TRP A 126 5.41 -4.18 6.23
C TRP A 126 5.86 -3.26 5.09
N CYS A 127 4.93 -2.56 4.44
CA CYS A 127 5.20 -1.64 3.34
C CYS A 127 5.58 -0.23 3.82
N HIS A 128 5.26 0.11 5.07
CA HIS A 128 5.71 1.34 5.73
C HIS A 128 7.23 1.37 5.92
N ARG A 129 7.82 2.57 6.01
CA ARG A 129 9.25 2.82 6.21
C ARG A 129 10.14 2.09 5.20
N SER A 130 9.63 1.93 3.97
CA SER A 130 10.21 1.11 2.92
C SER A 130 9.85 1.65 1.53
N ALA A 131 10.55 1.17 0.51
CA ALA A 131 10.31 1.54 -0.88
C ALA A 131 8.87 1.27 -1.32
N SER A 132 8.24 0.21 -0.83
CA SER A 132 6.89 -0.19 -1.24
C SER A 132 5.76 0.73 -0.72
N PHE A 133 6.05 1.69 0.17
CA PHE A 133 5.05 2.59 0.77
C PHE A 133 4.14 3.26 -0.27
N LEU A 134 4.69 4.00 -1.24
CA LEU A 134 3.88 4.69 -2.26
C LEU A 134 3.16 3.74 -3.24
N PRO A 135 3.81 2.76 -3.89
CA PRO A 135 3.14 1.87 -4.84
C PRO A 135 2.11 0.94 -4.18
N TRP A 136 2.35 0.47 -2.94
CA TRP A 136 1.37 -0.37 -2.24
C TRP A 136 0.08 0.42 -1.98
N HIS A 137 0.17 1.63 -1.40
CA HIS A 137 -0.99 2.48 -1.15
C HIS A 137 -1.67 2.96 -2.44
N ARG A 138 -0.92 3.30 -3.49
CA ARG A 138 -1.47 3.57 -4.83
C ARG A 138 -2.38 2.43 -5.28
N TYR A 139 -1.91 1.19 -5.17
CA TYR A 139 -2.71 0.03 -5.53
C TYR A 139 -3.91 -0.17 -4.59
N THR A 140 -3.76 0.09 -3.28
CA THR A 140 -4.87 0.01 -2.31
C THR A 140 -6.02 0.92 -2.70
N LEU A 141 -5.73 2.15 -3.15
CA LEU A 141 -6.75 3.08 -3.63
C LEU A 141 -7.49 2.55 -4.87
N VAL A 142 -6.84 1.78 -5.74
CA VAL A 142 -7.47 1.18 -6.92
C VAL A 142 -8.28 -0.06 -6.55
N VAL A 143 -7.80 -0.90 -5.62
CA VAL A 143 -8.56 -2.03 -5.06
C VAL A 143 -9.82 -1.52 -4.33
N PHE A 144 -9.69 -0.43 -3.56
CA PHE A 144 -10.80 0.23 -2.89
C PHE A 144 -11.81 0.81 -3.87
N GLU A 145 -11.35 1.58 -4.86
CA GLU A 145 -12.22 2.13 -5.91
C GLU A 145 -12.96 1.01 -6.68
N LYS A 146 -12.27 -0.10 -6.97
CA LYS A 146 -12.87 -1.29 -7.59
C LYS A 146 -13.95 -1.90 -6.71
N ALA A 147 -13.71 -2.10 -5.41
CA ALA A 147 -14.70 -2.64 -4.47
C ALA A 147 -15.94 -1.75 -4.36
N LEU A 148 -15.76 -0.42 -4.31
CA LEU A 148 -16.87 0.55 -4.33
C LEU A 148 -17.69 0.47 -5.63
N ARG A 149 -17.05 0.25 -6.78
CA ARG A 149 -17.73 0.05 -8.07
C ARG A 149 -18.52 -1.25 -8.09
N GLU A 150 -17.87 -2.37 -7.77
CA GLU A 150 -18.42 -3.73 -7.92
C GLU A 150 -19.55 -4.03 -6.93
N HIS A 151 -19.45 -3.56 -5.68
CA HIS A 151 -20.45 -3.85 -4.65
C HIS A 151 -21.48 -2.73 -4.45
N CYS A 152 -21.14 -1.48 -4.76
CA CYS A 152 -21.91 -0.31 -4.34
C CYS A 152 -22.23 0.69 -5.46
N GLY A 153 -21.91 0.36 -6.72
CA GLY A 153 -22.30 1.17 -7.88
C GLY A 153 -21.64 2.55 -7.93
N PHE A 154 -20.48 2.72 -7.29
CA PHE A 154 -19.72 3.97 -7.34
C PHE A 154 -19.33 4.32 -8.79
N THR A 155 -19.54 5.57 -9.21
CA THR A 155 -19.25 5.99 -10.59
C THR A 155 -18.08 6.95 -10.71
N GLY A 156 -17.83 7.78 -9.70
CA GLY A 156 -16.70 8.71 -9.64
C GLY A 156 -15.34 8.03 -9.43
N GLN A 157 -14.32 8.79 -9.04
CA GLN A 157 -13.00 8.29 -8.65
C GLN A 157 -12.75 8.63 -7.18
N VAL A 158 -11.87 7.91 -6.48
CA VAL A 158 -11.48 8.28 -5.11
C VAL A 158 -10.89 9.70 -5.13
N PRO A 159 -11.51 10.67 -4.44
CA PRO A 159 -11.04 12.05 -4.46
C PRO A 159 -9.81 12.22 -3.56
N TYR A 160 -9.13 13.34 -3.69
CA TYR A 160 -8.02 13.70 -2.81
C TYR A 160 -8.35 14.93 -1.95
N TRP A 161 -7.81 14.97 -0.73
CA TRP A 161 -7.88 16.12 0.16
C TRP A 161 -6.59 16.94 0.04
N ASP A 162 -6.66 18.16 -0.52
CA ASP A 162 -5.48 19.02 -0.60
C ASP A 162 -5.26 19.85 0.67
N TRP A 163 -4.51 19.29 1.62
CA TRP A 163 -4.10 19.97 2.88
C TRP A 163 -3.42 21.32 2.65
N THR A 164 -2.80 21.54 1.49
CA THR A 164 -2.06 22.79 1.19
C THR A 164 -2.96 24.00 1.01
N LEU A 165 -4.28 23.78 0.92
CA LEU A 165 -5.29 24.84 0.90
C LEU A 165 -5.89 25.09 2.29
N ASP A 166 -5.63 24.20 3.25
CA ASP A 166 -6.22 24.21 4.60
C ASP A 166 -5.16 24.37 5.71
N TRP A 167 -3.87 24.43 5.37
CA TRP A 167 -2.74 24.35 6.32
C TRP A 167 -2.78 25.39 7.46
N MET A 168 -3.44 26.54 7.28
CA MET A 168 -3.56 27.53 8.35
C MET A 168 -4.48 27.06 9.49
N ASN A 169 -5.43 26.16 9.20
CA ASN A 169 -6.34 25.58 10.18
C ASN A 169 -6.97 24.27 9.64
N LEU A 170 -6.20 23.18 9.65
CA LEU A 170 -6.64 21.87 9.12
C LEU A 170 -7.90 21.34 9.82
N ALA A 171 -8.03 21.55 11.14
CA ALA A 171 -9.20 21.14 11.92
C ALA A 171 -10.51 21.80 11.46
N ASN A 172 -10.44 22.92 10.75
CA ASN A 172 -11.58 23.63 10.17
C ASN A 172 -11.66 23.46 8.63
N SER A 173 -10.98 22.46 8.07
CA SER A 173 -11.11 22.13 6.64
C SER A 173 -12.54 21.71 6.31
N SER A 174 -13.01 22.09 5.12
CA SER A 174 -14.27 21.61 4.54
C SER A 174 -14.34 20.08 4.36
N ILE A 175 -13.22 19.36 4.43
CA ILE A 175 -13.22 17.89 4.48
C ILE A 175 -14.00 17.39 5.71
N PHE A 176 -14.00 18.13 6.81
CA PHE A 176 -14.66 17.78 8.08
C PHE A 176 -16.09 18.33 8.19
N ASN A 177 -16.71 18.76 7.08
CA ASN A 177 -18.09 19.22 7.08
C ASN A 177 -19.07 18.09 7.49
N SER A 178 -20.09 18.45 8.29
CA SER A 178 -21.08 17.54 8.86
C SER A 178 -22.24 17.16 7.92
N VAL A 179 -22.27 17.71 6.70
CA VAL A 179 -23.27 17.42 5.67
C VAL A 179 -22.61 16.82 4.43
N ASP A 180 -21.61 17.50 3.87
CA ASP A 180 -20.92 17.10 2.63
C ASP A 180 -19.40 16.92 2.82
N GLY A 181 -19.02 16.45 4.01
CA GLY A 181 -17.66 16.06 4.37
C GLY A 181 -17.62 14.69 5.04
N PHE A 182 -16.67 14.52 5.96
CA PHE A 182 -16.30 13.27 6.62
C PHE A 182 -16.69 13.26 8.12
N GLY A 183 -17.51 14.21 8.57
CA GLY A 183 -17.73 14.49 9.99
C GLY A 183 -16.56 15.22 10.64
N GLY A 184 -16.77 15.77 11.83
CA GLY A 184 -15.82 16.59 12.56
C GLY A 184 -14.81 15.83 13.43
N ASP A 185 -14.41 16.49 14.52
CA ASP A 185 -13.69 15.91 15.66
C ASP A 185 -14.60 14.96 16.47
N GLY A 186 -14.03 14.18 17.37
CA GLY A 186 -14.81 13.38 18.33
C GLY A 186 -15.59 14.26 19.32
N ASP A 187 -16.77 13.82 19.73
CA ASP A 187 -17.59 14.49 20.75
C ASP A 187 -16.81 14.68 22.05
N ARG A 188 -16.46 15.93 22.38
CA ARG A 188 -15.66 16.29 23.55
C ARG A 188 -16.36 16.03 24.89
N THR A 189 -17.67 15.81 24.89
CA THR A 189 -18.44 15.39 26.07
C THR A 189 -18.51 13.86 26.23
N GLY A 190 -18.19 13.12 25.18
CA GLY A 190 -18.16 11.67 25.15
C GLY A 190 -16.95 11.05 25.85
N GLN A 191 -17.03 9.73 26.06
CA GLN A 191 -15.93 8.92 26.56
C GLN A 191 -14.91 8.62 25.44
N GLU A 192 -13.66 8.41 25.81
CA GLU A 192 -12.64 7.90 24.89
C GLU A 192 -12.91 6.43 24.58
N VAL A 193 -12.83 6.07 23.30
CA VAL A 193 -13.23 4.76 22.79
C VAL A 193 -12.01 3.97 22.32
N VAL A 194 -11.22 4.55 21.42
CA VAL A 194 -9.93 4.02 20.96
C VAL A 194 -8.95 5.17 20.68
N GLY A 195 -7.64 4.91 20.79
CA GLY A 195 -6.59 5.87 20.39
C GLY A 195 -6.65 7.25 21.05
N GLY A 196 -7.23 7.39 22.25
CA GLY A 196 -7.50 8.69 22.89
C GLY A 196 -8.49 9.58 22.10
N GLY A 197 -9.21 9.00 21.15
CA GLY A 197 -10.29 9.61 20.39
C GLY A 197 -11.67 9.24 20.96
N ARG A 198 -12.66 10.05 20.61
CA ARG A 198 -14.07 9.95 21.00
C ARG A 198 -14.92 9.80 19.73
N CYS A 199 -16.15 9.32 19.84
CA CYS A 199 -17.00 9.11 18.66
C CYS A 199 -17.18 10.38 17.84
N VAL A 200 -17.01 10.28 16.52
CA VAL A 200 -17.54 11.25 15.57
C VAL A 200 -19.06 11.14 15.59
N ILE A 201 -19.75 12.24 15.88
CA ILE A 201 -21.21 12.30 16.08
C ILE A 201 -21.98 12.98 14.95
N ASP A 202 -21.28 13.44 13.91
CA ASP A 202 -21.84 14.14 12.76
C ASP A 202 -21.21 13.68 11.43
N GLY A 203 -21.73 14.19 10.31
CA GLY A 203 -21.32 13.76 8.98
C GLY A 203 -21.89 12.39 8.57
N PRO A 204 -21.67 11.98 7.30
CA PRO A 204 -22.19 10.72 6.76
C PRO A 204 -21.68 9.47 7.51
N PHE A 205 -20.54 9.57 8.20
CA PHE A 205 -19.82 8.43 8.76
C PHE A 205 -20.01 8.22 10.28
N ALA A 206 -20.77 9.07 10.97
CA ALA A 206 -21.05 8.93 12.41
C ALA A 206 -21.68 7.57 12.80
N GLY A 207 -22.37 6.92 11.86
CA GLY A 207 -22.95 5.59 12.03
C GLY A 207 -22.03 4.41 11.71
N LEU A 208 -20.81 4.64 11.18
CA LEU A 208 -19.89 3.55 10.88
C LEU A 208 -19.34 2.91 12.18
N GLN A 209 -19.22 1.57 12.16
CA GLN A 209 -18.77 0.81 13.33
C GLN A 209 -17.69 -0.23 13.01
N PRO A 210 -16.40 0.16 12.91
CA PRO A 210 -15.30 -0.77 12.70
C PRO A 210 -15.22 -1.86 13.78
N ILE A 211 -14.74 -3.05 13.41
CA ILE A 211 -14.66 -4.21 14.33
C ILE A 211 -13.29 -4.40 15.01
N LEU A 212 -12.27 -3.65 14.62
CA LEU A 212 -10.88 -3.86 15.01
C LEU A 212 -10.19 -2.52 15.27
N TYR A 213 -9.48 -2.40 16.38
CA TYR A 213 -8.51 -1.32 16.59
C TYR A 213 -7.12 -1.92 16.80
N ASN A 214 -6.19 -1.57 15.91
CA ASN A 214 -4.83 -2.13 15.85
C ASN A 214 -4.81 -3.68 15.72
N HIS A 215 -4.70 -4.41 16.85
CA HIS A 215 -4.70 -5.87 16.89
C HIS A 215 -5.80 -6.44 17.83
N THR A 216 -6.72 -5.58 18.29
CA THR A 216 -7.75 -5.92 19.28
C THR A 216 -9.13 -5.84 18.65
N TYR A 217 -9.86 -6.96 18.59
CA TYR A 217 -11.25 -6.96 18.14
C TYR A 217 -12.12 -6.19 19.15
N VAL A 218 -12.59 -5.03 18.74
CA VAL A 218 -13.47 -4.15 19.50
C VAL A 218 -14.39 -3.46 18.51
N ARG A 219 -15.71 -3.65 18.64
CA ARG A 219 -16.67 -2.87 17.86
C ARG A 219 -16.80 -1.50 18.51
N HIS A 220 -16.56 -0.45 17.74
CA HIS A 220 -16.59 0.93 18.19
C HIS A 220 -17.19 1.83 17.10
N CYS A 221 -17.55 3.06 17.45
CA CYS A 221 -17.77 4.15 16.49
C CYS A 221 -16.44 4.58 15.86
N ILE A 222 -16.47 5.25 14.70
CA ILE A 222 -15.29 6.01 14.23
C ILE A 222 -14.87 7.01 15.30
N ALA A 223 -13.63 6.91 15.78
CA ALA A 223 -13.09 7.72 16.84
C ALA A 223 -12.05 8.72 16.30
N ARG A 224 -12.19 10.00 16.68
CA ARG A 224 -11.21 11.07 16.41
C ARG A 224 -10.95 11.88 17.67
N GLY A 225 -9.84 12.61 17.71
CA GLY A 225 -9.50 13.45 18.84
C GLY A 225 -8.42 14.46 18.48
N PHE A 226 -8.81 15.45 17.69
CA PHE A 226 -7.91 16.40 17.03
C PHE A 226 -6.91 17.01 18.02
N ARG A 227 -5.61 16.91 17.72
CA ARG A 227 -4.54 17.45 18.57
C ARG A 227 -3.31 17.98 17.84
N ASP A 228 -2.70 19.00 18.43
CA ASP A 228 -1.35 19.50 18.10
C ASP A 228 -0.53 19.50 19.40
N GLY A 229 0.09 18.36 19.68
CA GLY A 229 0.64 18.05 21.00
C GLY A 229 -0.46 18.02 22.08
N ASP A 230 -0.33 18.91 23.07
CA ASP A 230 -1.29 19.08 24.15
C ASP A 230 -2.52 19.93 23.75
N GLN A 231 -2.48 20.61 22.59
CA GLN A 231 -3.59 21.46 22.14
C GLN A 231 -4.71 20.64 21.51
N ALA A 232 -5.78 20.39 22.26
CA ALA A 232 -6.99 19.73 21.77
C ALA A 232 -7.77 20.60 20.77
N GLY A 233 -8.44 19.96 19.81
CA GLY A 233 -9.26 20.60 18.77
C GLY A 233 -8.48 21.25 17.62
N ARG A 234 -7.17 20.99 17.53
CA ARG A 234 -6.26 21.54 16.51
C ARG A 234 -5.58 20.41 15.75
N ILE A 235 -5.25 20.60 14.47
CA ILE A 235 -4.38 19.69 13.70
C ILE A 235 -3.21 20.53 13.20
N SER A 236 -1.98 20.07 13.40
CA SER A 236 -0.78 20.83 13.03
C SER A 236 -0.64 20.96 11.51
N GLY A 237 -0.70 22.20 11.02
CA GLY A 237 -0.66 22.50 9.58
C GLY A 237 0.73 22.77 9.01
N GLU A 238 1.75 22.93 9.88
CA GLU A 238 3.09 23.41 9.50
C GLU A 238 3.76 22.57 8.40
N TYR A 239 3.58 21.25 8.45
CA TYR A 239 4.14 20.33 7.46
C TYR A 239 3.48 20.43 6.07
N TYR A 240 2.27 20.99 5.99
CA TYR A 240 1.44 21.06 4.79
C TYR A 240 1.48 22.42 4.08
N ARG A 241 2.30 23.35 4.58
CA ARG A 241 2.59 24.63 3.94
C ARG A 241 3.11 24.44 2.49
N PRO A 242 2.79 25.33 1.55
CA PRO A 242 3.28 25.24 0.17
C PRO A 242 4.81 25.13 0.05
N GLU A 243 5.56 25.79 0.94
CA GLU A 243 7.02 25.74 1.01
C GLU A 243 7.53 24.34 1.35
N SER A 244 6.89 23.68 2.33
CA SER A 244 7.19 22.31 2.77
C SER A 244 6.97 21.31 1.62
N ILE A 245 5.81 21.40 0.95
CA ILE A 245 5.51 20.56 -0.22
C ILE A 245 6.49 20.83 -1.37
N GLY A 246 6.82 22.09 -1.64
CA GLY A 246 7.84 22.45 -2.63
C GLY A 246 9.23 21.88 -2.29
N GLY A 247 9.59 21.80 -1.01
CA GLY A 247 10.82 21.14 -0.55
C GLY A 247 10.82 19.63 -0.82
N ILE A 248 9.70 18.96 -0.58
CA ILE A 248 9.54 17.50 -0.77
C ILE A 248 9.51 17.15 -2.27
N LEU A 249 8.79 17.91 -3.10
CA LEU A 249 8.74 17.65 -4.55
C LEU A 249 10.08 17.92 -5.28
N ARG A 250 11.04 18.59 -4.63
CA ARG A 250 12.41 18.80 -5.13
C ARG A 250 13.42 17.73 -4.70
N LYS A 251 13.02 16.72 -3.92
CA LYS A 251 13.92 15.59 -3.58
C LYS A 251 14.37 14.89 -4.88
N GLN A 252 15.66 14.56 -4.95
CA GLN A 252 16.27 14.12 -6.21
C GLN A 252 16.06 12.62 -6.44
N SER A 253 16.04 11.82 -5.36
CA SER A 253 15.84 10.37 -5.43
C SER A 253 14.49 9.93 -4.87
N TYR A 254 13.97 8.82 -5.40
CA TYR A 254 12.77 8.15 -4.87
C TYR A 254 12.86 7.83 -3.35
N VAL A 255 14.02 7.38 -2.85
CA VAL A 255 14.21 7.02 -1.43
C VAL A 255 13.99 8.22 -0.51
N GLU A 256 14.53 9.38 -0.90
CA GLU A 256 14.33 10.62 -0.16
C GLU A 256 12.88 11.09 -0.24
N LEU A 257 12.25 11.03 -1.43
CA LEU A 257 10.85 11.41 -1.59
C LEU A 257 9.94 10.57 -0.67
N VAL A 258 10.02 9.23 -0.75
CA VAL A 258 9.21 8.32 0.07
C VAL A 258 9.38 8.63 1.55
N ARG A 259 10.63 8.74 2.01
CA ARG A 259 10.95 9.04 3.42
C ARG A 259 10.33 10.34 3.88
N GLU A 260 10.38 11.39 3.07
CA GLU A 260 9.92 12.72 3.46
C GLU A 260 8.39 12.82 3.39
N VAL A 261 7.76 12.19 2.39
CA VAL A 261 6.29 12.06 2.31
C VAL A 261 5.76 11.28 3.51
N GLU A 262 6.38 10.14 3.86
CA GLU A 262 5.96 9.33 5.00
C GLU A 262 6.19 10.05 6.34
N ILE A 263 7.38 10.60 6.57
CA ILE A 263 7.73 11.22 7.86
C ILE A 263 7.01 12.55 8.10
N TYR A 264 6.87 13.39 7.08
CA TYR A 264 6.38 14.77 7.26
C TYR A 264 4.95 15.00 6.77
N LEU A 265 4.39 14.20 5.86
CA LEU A 265 3.02 14.42 5.36
C LEU A 265 2.02 13.37 5.87
N HIS A 266 2.43 12.11 5.89
CA HIS A 266 1.62 11.00 6.39
C HIS A 266 1.58 10.98 7.93
N ASN A 267 2.72 10.72 8.58
CA ASN A 267 2.79 10.49 10.02
C ASN A 267 2.19 11.62 10.89
N PRO A 268 2.34 12.93 10.57
CA PRO A 268 1.75 13.98 11.40
C PRO A 268 0.23 14.02 11.33
N LEU A 269 -0.41 13.55 10.24
CA LEU A 269 -1.86 13.51 10.16
C LEU A 269 -2.44 12.40 11.04
N HIS A 270 -1.77 11.24 11.11
CA HIS A 270 -2.11 10.15 12.04
C HIS A 270 -2.12 10.64 13.51
N GLN A 271 -1.10 11.41 13.91
CA GLN A 271 -1.06 12.04 15.23
C GLN A 271 -2.11 13.14 15.40
N GLY A 272 -2.34 13.92 14.34
CA GLY A 272 -3.21 15.09 14.36
C GLY A 272 -4.70 14.77 14.44
N VAL A 273 -5.18 13.82 13.63
CA VAL A 273 -6.58 13.35 13.64
C VAL A 273 -6.84 12.45 14.85
N ASN A 274 -5.84 11.63 15.23
CA ASN A 274 -5.84 10.76 16.40
C ASN A 274 -6.97 9.69 16.36
N GLY A 275 -7.20 8.97 17.46
CA GLY A 275 -8.28 7.97 17.53
C GLY A 275 -8.00 6.78 16.61
N ASP A 276 -8.97 6.38 15.79
CA ASP A 276 -8.79 5.37 14.73
C ASP A 276 -7.59 5.67 13.84
N PHE A 277 -7.42 6.93 13.48
CA PHE A 277 -6.37 7.39 12.59
C PHE A 277 -4.97 7.25 13.20
N LEU A 278 -4.83 6.98 14.50
CA LEU A 278 -3.52 6.75 15.13
C LEU A 278 -2.96 5.33 14.88
N ALA A 279 -3.83 4.35 14.61
CA ALA A 279 -3.45 2.94 14.58
C ALA A 279 -3.00 2.46 13.20
N MET A 280 -2.36 1.28 13.17
CA MET A 280 -2.16 0.55 11.90
C MET A 280 -3.48 0.10 11.24
N THR A 281 -4.62 0.26 11.90
CA THR A 281 -5.96 0.09 11.30
C THR A 281 -6.57 1.42 10.85
N ALA A 282 -5.78 2.47 10.60
CA ALA A 282 -6.27 3.82 10.23
C ALA A 282 -7.26 3.86 9.06
N ALA A 283 -7.24 2.87 8.15
CA ALA A 283 -8.23 2.68 7.09
C ALA A 283 -9.65 2.35 7.59
N ASN A 284 -9.85 2.20 8.92
CA ASN A 284 -11.15 2.31 9.59
C ASN A 284 -11.81 3.66 9.28
N ASP A 285 -11.06 4.77 9.34
CA ASP A 285 -11.58 6.10 9.04
C ASP A 285 -11.59 6.35 7.52
N PRO A 286 -12.75 6.66 6.89
CA PRO A 286 -12.81 6.96 5.46
C PRO A 286 -11.87 8.09 5.01
N LEU A 287 -11.44 8.96 5.92
CA LEU A 287 -10.43 9.99 5.67
C LEU A 287 -9.10 9.42 5.15
N PHE A 288 -8.78 8.17 5.47
CA PHE A 288 -7.58 7.45 5.02
C PHE A 288 -7.45 7.46 3.49
N TYR A 289 -8.51 7.13 2.77
CA TYR A 289 -8.44 6.97 1.32
C TYR A 289 -8.23 8.31 0.62
N VAL A 290 -8.89 9.38 1.07
CA VAL A 290 -8.67 10.73 0.53
C VAL A 290 -7.33 11.34 0.99
N HIS A 291 -6.79 10.89 2.12
CA HIS A 291 -5.44 11.24 2.56
C HIS A 291 -4.39 10.62 1.63
N HIS A 292 -4.41 9.29 1.48
CA HIS A 292 -3.46 8.58 0.62
C HIS A 292 -3.61 8.95 -0.86
N ALA A 293 -4.80 9.34 -1.34
CA ALA A 293 -5.00 9.85 -2.69
C ALA A 293 -4.23 11.15 -2.97
N GLN A 294 -4.03 12.02 -1.97
CA GLN A 294 -3.19 13.21 -2.07
C GLN A 294 -1.69 12.86 -1.97
N LEU A 295 -1.29 11.88 -1.15
CA LEU A 295 0.10 11.38 -1.14
C LEU A 295 0.47 10.80 -2.52
N ASP A 296 -0.44 10.01 -3.11
CA ASP A 296 -0.28 9.46 -4.46
C ASP A 296 -0.23 10.56 -5.54
N ARG A 297 -1.04 11.62 -5.40
CA ARG A 297 -0.96 12.81 -6.26
C ARG A 297 0.41 13.49 -6.18
N LEU A 298 1.00 13.63 -4.99
CA LEU A 298 2.33 14.21 -4.83
C LEU A 298 3.41 13.33 -5.47
N TRP A 299 3.31 12.01 -5.34
CA TRP A 299 4.21 11.08 -6.04
C TRP A 299 4.05 11.19 -7.55
N TRP A 300 2.81 11.15 -8.07
CA TRP A 300 2.51 11.33 -9.49
C TRP A 300 3.10 12.64 -10.04
N ARG A 301 2.92 13.77 -9.32
CA ARG A 301 3.51 15.07 -9.68
C ARG A 301 5.04 14.98 -9.77
N TRP A 302 5.69 14.40 -8.76
CA TRP A 302 7.14 14.20 -8.77
C TRP A 302 7.58 13.35 -9.98
N GLN A 303 6.82 12.31 -10.33
CA GLN A 303 7.09 11.49 -11.53
C GLN A 303 6.91 12.29 -12.83
N GLN A 304 5.96 13.22 -12.91
CA GLN A 304 5.71 14.01 -14.13
C GLN A 304 6.85 15.00 -14.47
N GLU A 305 7.69 15.38 -13.52
CA GLU A 305 8.84 16.28 -13.77
C GLU A 305 9.92 15.64 -14.67
N SER A 306 10.04 14.30 -14.67
CA SER A 306 10.94 13.57 -15.57
C SER A 306 10.47 12.11 -15.74
N PRO A 307 9.40 11.86 -16.52
CA PRO A 307 8.75 10.56 -16.57
C PRO A 307 9.67 9.42 -17.03
N ASP A 308 10.53 9.69 -18.02
CA ASP A 308 11.46 8.71 -18.60
C ASP A 308 12.45 8.12 -17.57
N ILE A 309 12.69 8.84 -16.47
CA ILE A 309 13.56 8.43 -15.36
C ILE A 309 12.70 7.99 -14.17
N ARG A 310 11.80 8.86 -13.70
CA ARG A 310 11.08 8.72 -12.42
C ARG A 310 9.95 7.70 -12.42
N LEU A 311 9.50 7.23 -13.58
CA LEU A 311 8.64 6.03 -13.67
C LEU A 311 9.43 4.72 -13.47
N LYS A 312 10.76 4.76 -13.50
CA LYS A 312 11.66 3.61 -13.32
C LYS A 312 12.42 3.65 -11.99
N GLU A 313 12.46 4.81 -11.31
CA GLU A 313 13.07 4.94 -9.98
C GLU A 313 12.24 4.21 -8.93
N TYR A 314 12.80 3.11 -8.41
CA TYR A 314 12.26 2.38 -7.28
C TYR A 314 13.39 1.68 -6.53
N HIS A 315 13.78 2.25 -5.40
CA HIS A 315 14.99 1.90 -4.65
C HIS A 315 14.75 2.04 -3.14
N GLY A 316 15.69 1.56 -2.33
CA GLY A 316 15.61 1.51 -0.87
C GLY A 316 15.42 0.08 -0.37
N LYS A 317 14.96 -0.08 0.87
CA LYS A 317 14.54 -1.40 1.39
C LYS A 317 13.22 -1.79 0.75
N HIS A 318 13.11 -3.01 0.22
CA HIS A 318 11.86 -3.54 -0.35
C HIS A 318 10.66 -3.46 0.64
N MET A 319 10.85 -3.96 1.85
CA MET A 319 9.91 -3.91 2.99
C MET A 319 10.65 -3.44 4.25
N TYR A 320 9.93 -3.04 5.31
CA TYR A 320 10.50 -2.47 6.54
C TYR A 320 11.69 -3.26 7.11
N ASN A 321 11.53 -4.58 7.22
CA ASN A 321 12.53 -5.52 7.75
C ASN A 321 13.31 -6.30 6.68
N SER A 322 13.23 -5.90 5.41
CA SER A 322 14.02 -6.56 4.35
C SER A 322 15.48 -6.12 4.38
N THR A 323 16.38 -7.05 4.09
CA THR A 323 17.82 -6.80 3.83
C THR A 323 18.13 -6.56 2.35
N GLY A 324 17.19 -6.88 1.45
CA GLY A 324 17.34 -6.68 0.00
C GLY A 324 17.01 -5.25 -0.46
N ASN A 325 17.67 -4.84 -1.54
CA ASN A 325 17.33 -3.63 -2.28
C ASN A 325 16.05 -3.84 -3.08
N ALA A 326 15.22 -2.81 -3.14
CA ALA A 326 13.95 -2.82 -3.87
C ALA A 326 14.16 -2.86 -5.40
N THR A 327 13.29 -3.59 -6.10
CA THR A 327 13.28 -3.75 -7.57
C THR A 327 11.88 -3.62 -8.16
N LEU A 328 11.75 -3.30 -9.45
CA LEU A 328 10.42 -3.18 -10.09
C LEU A 328 9.67 -4.52 -10.25
N ASP A 329 10.37 -5.65 -10.05
CA ASP A 329 9.79 -7.00 -10.06
C ASP A 329 9.34 -7.45 -8.66
N ASP A 330 9.61 -6.65 -7.63
CA ASP A 330 9.12 -6.86 -6.26
C ASP A 330 7.59 -6.97 -6.25
N ILE A 331 7.05 -7.95 -5.51
CA ILE A 331 5.60 -8.18 -5.43
C ILE A 331 4.95 -7.35 -4.31
N LEU A 332 3.93 -6.58 -4.68
CA LEU A 332 2.99 -5.95 -3.76
C LEU A 332 2.00 -7.02 -3.28
N MET A 333 2.21 -7.49 -2.05
CA MET A 333 1.39 -8.52 -1.44
C MET A 333 0.03 -7.96 -0.96
N TYR A 334 -1.02 -8.69 -1.27
CA TYR A 334 -2.41 -8.52 -0.82
C TYR A 334 -2.96 -9.82 -0.19
N GLY A 335 -2.23 -10.93 -0.28
CA GLY A 335 -2.50 -12.15 0.48
C GLY A 335 -3.78 -12.87 0.09
N GLY A 336 -4.30 -12.59 -1.11
CA GLY A 336 -5.59 -13.08 -1.62
C GLY A 336 -6.77 -12.12 -1.46
N PHE A 337 -6.58 -10.93 -0.87
CA PHE A 337 -7.64 -9.91 -0.80
C PHE A 337 -7.83 -9.23 -2.17
N ALA A 338 -6.72 -9.04 -2.86
CA ALA A 338 -6.65 -8.69 -4.27
C ALA A 338 -5.58 -9.55 -4.96
N GLU A 339 -5.34 -9.31 -6.25
CA GLU A 339 -4.21 -9.91 -6.98
C GLU A 339 -2.89 -9.41 -6.38
N ASP A 340 -1.96 -10.31 -6.07
CA ASP A 340 -0.58 -9.93 -5.76
C ASP A 340 0.12 -9.50 -7.07
N ILE A 341 0.66 -8.28 -7.18
CA ILE A 341 1.18 -7.72 -8.44
C ILE A 341 2.60 -7.17 -8.31
N PRO A 342 3.45 -7.22 -9.35
CA PRO A 342 4.75 -6.57 -9.31
C PRO A 342 4.63 -5.04 -9.32
N VAL A 343 5.54 -4.36 -8.62
CA VAL A 343 5.63 -2.89 -8.51
C VAL A 343 5.60 -2.21 -9.89
N SER A 344 6.24 -2.81 -10.90
CA SER A 344 6.22 -2.34 -12.29
C SER A 344 4.81 -2.04 -12.83
N ARG A 345 3.77 -2.78 -12.42
CA ARG A 345 2.39 -2.53 -12.90
C ARG A 345 1.76 -1.25 -12.36
N VAL A 346 2.34 -0.59 -11.36
CA VAL A 346 1.73 0.58 -10.70
C VAL A 346 2.57 1.85 -10.75
N MET A 347 3.71 1.83 -11.44
CA MET A 347 4.59 3.01 -11.52
C MET A 347 3.98 4.16 -12.33
N ASP A 348 3.23 3.87 -13.40
CA ASP A 348 2.57 4.89 -14.25
C ASP A 348 1.05 4.82 -14.08
N THR A 349 0.44 5.90 -13.57
CA THR A 349 -1.02 5.99 -13.41
C THR A 349 -1.78 5.95 -14.74
N LYS A 350 -1.14 6.30 -15.85
CA LYS A 350 -1.72 6.22 -17.21
C LYS A 350 -1.43 4.88 -17.89
N GLY A 351 -0.63 4.00 -17.29
CA GLY A 351 -0.26 2.70 -17.82
C GLY A 351 -1.25 1.59 -17.45
N GLY A 352 -1.54 0.71 -18.40
CA GLY A 352 -2.21 -0.57 -18.12
C GLY A 352 -3.58 -0.42 -17.45
N PHE A 353 -3.73 -1.04 -16.26
CA PHE A 353 -5.01 -1.13 -15.56
C PHE A 353 -5.34 0.07 -14.64
N LEU A 354 -4.36 0.93 -14.34
CA LEU A 354 -4.59 2.09 -13.46
C LEU A 354 -5.48 3.13 -14.17
N CYS A 355 -5.04 3.60 -15.34
CA CYS A 355 -5.78 4.51 -16.22
C CYS A 355 -6.41 5.75 -15.55
N TYR A 356 -5.63 6.50 -14.76
CA TYR A 356 -6.04 7.78 -14.19
C TYR A 356 -4.95 8.86 -14.21
N THR A 357 -5.39 10.09 -13.97
CA THR A 357 -4.59 11.31 -13.75
C THR A 357 -5.19 12.10 -12.58
N TYR A 358 -4.51 13.17 -12.18
CA TYR A 358 -4.98 14.17 -11.23
C TYR A 358 -5.24 15.52 -11.90
#